data_AF-A0AAW0XIS6-F1
#
_entry.id   AF-A0AAW0XIS6-F1
#
_cell.length_a   1.000
_cell.length_b   1.000
_cell.length_c   1.000
_cell.angle_alpha   90.00
_cell.angle_beta   90.00
_cell.angle_gamma   90.00
#
_symmetry.space_group_name_H-M   'P 1'
#
loop_
_entity.id
_entity.type
_entity.pdbx_description
1 polymer ?
#
loop_
_entity_poly.entity_id
_entity_poly.type
_entity_poly.pdbx_seq_one_letter_code
_entity_poly.pdbx_strand_id
1 'polypeptide(L)'
;EQEEGVRNILVIHDADTHDFGAYNCSVVNEYGVARKQIRLNKEKRVPVLLLVGGVVALLLVAVIVAFLVLCTKQHSATKESSVPEKPSALTVVSSSPVSNMYLAQSDTKLSEEHTSTP
;
A
#
# COMPACT_ATOMS: atom_id res chain seq x y z
N GLU A 1 41.21 -43.09 -10.91
CA GLU A 1 39.88 -43.62 -10.52
C GLU A 1 39.14 -42.58 -9.68
N GLN A 2 37.82 -42.72 -9.50
CA GLN A 2 37.06 -41.87 -8.57
C GLN A 2 36.96 -42.59 -7.23
N GLU A 3 37.64 -42.07 -6.20
CA GLU A 3 37.66 -42.66 -4.87
C GLU A 3 36.32 -42.39 -4.17
N GLU A 4 35.31 -43.21 -4.46
CA GLU A 4 34.01 -43.15 -3.80
C GLU A 4 34.11 -43.66 -2.35
N GLY A 5 34.48 -42.75 -1.45
CA GLY A 5 34.40 -42.98 -0.01
C GLY A 5 32.97 -43.29 0.45
N VAL A 6 32.83 -44.04 1.54
CA VAL A 6 31.54 -44.46 2.09
C VAL A 6 30.66 -43.26 2.43
N ARG A 7 29.44 -43.22 1.86
CA ARG A 7 28.47 -42.13 2.06
C ARG A 7 27.23 -42.62 2.80
N ASN A 8 26.88 -41.91 3.89
CA ASN A 8 25.61 -42.06 4.60
C ASN A 8 24.70 -40.86 4.33
N ILE A 9 23.38 -41.06 4.31
CA ILE A 9 22.36 -40.04 4.02
C ILE A 9 21.23 -40.15 5.05
N LEU A 10 20.90 -39.04 5.71
CA LEU A 10 19.67 -38.91 6.49
C LEU A 10 18.60 -38.26 5.62
N VAL A 11 17.45 -38.93 5.48
CA VAL A 11 16.24 -38.39 4.83
C VAL A 11 15.15 -38.31 5.89
N ILE A 12 14.56 -37.13 6.06
CA ILE A 12 13.45 -36.89 6.97
C ILE A 12 12.20 -36.71 6.09
N HIS A 13 11.22 -37.58 6.25
CA HIS A 13 9.94 -37.51 5.57
C HIS A 13 8.97 -36.64 6.37
N ASP A 14 8.08 -35.93 5.67
CA ASP A 14 7.03 -35.09 6.25
C ASP A 14 7.50 -34.09 7.32
N ALA A 15 8.71 -33.55 7.11
CA ALA A 15 9.44 -32.74 8.08
C ALA A 15 8.66 -31.48 8.53
N ASP A 16 8.65 -31.24 9.85
CA ASP A 16 7.89 -30.19 10.50
C ASP A 16 8.78 -29.10 11.15
N THR A 17 8.23 -28.29 12.06
CA THR A 17 9.00 -27.23 12.74
C THR A 17 10.01 -27.72 13.78
N HIS A 18 9.89 -28.95 14.27
CA HIS A 18 10.74 -29.55 15.30
C HIS A 18 12.00 -30.20 14.71
N ASP A 19 11.97 -30.59 13.43
CA ASP A 19 13.12 -31.15 12.72
C ASP A 19 14.23 -30.12 12.43
N PHE A 20 13.96 -28.81 12.52
CA PHE A 20 14.97 -27.78 12.29
C PHE A 20 15.94 -27.66 13.47
N GLY A 21 17.22 -27.95 13.23
CA GLY A 21 18.20 -28.00 14.31
C GLY A 21 19.62 -28.31 13.87
N ALA A 22 20.42 -28.74 14.85
CA ALA A 22 21.79 -29.20 14.63
C ALA A 22 21.82 -30.75 14.64
N TYR A 23 22.26 -31.31 13.52
CA TYR A 23 22.48 -32.74 13.31
C TYR A 23 23.97 -33.04 13.45
N ASN A 24 24.32 -34.20 14.00
CA ASN A 24 25.71 -34.62 14.18
C ASN A 24 26.00 -35.82 13.28
N CYS A 25 26.79 -35.61 12.23
CA CYS A 25 27.35 -36.70 11.45
C CYS A 25 28.62 -37.18 12.17
N SER A 26 28.60 -38.40 12.72
CA SER A 26 29.74 -39.03 13.37
C SER A 26 30.16 -40.28 12.60
N VAL A 27 31.44 -40.40 12.29
CA VAL A 27 32.06 -41.62 11.73
C VAL A 27 32.95 -42.21 12.82
N VAL A 28 32.78 -43.51 13.08
CA VAL A 28 33.50 -44.26 14.12
C VAL A 28 34.16 -45.47 13.47
N ASN A 29 35.45 -45.66 13.72
CA ASN A 29 36.21 -46.85 13.35
C ASN A 29 37.25 -47.19 14.42
N GLU A 30 38.07 -48.21 14.19
CA GLU A 30 39.13 -48.65 15.11
C GLU A 30 40.21 -47.58 15.39
N TYR A 31 40.38 -46.59 14.50
CA TYR A 31 41.35 -45.50 14.63
C TYR A 31 40.80 -44.27 15.37
N GLY A 32 39.48 -44.18 15.57
CA GLY A 32 38.86 -43.12 16.38
C GLY A 32 37.49 -42.65 15.88
N VAL A 33 37.18 -41.37 16.17
CA VAL A 33 35.89 -40.75 15.89
C VAL A 33 36.05 -39.40 15.23
N ALA A 34 35.52 -39.24 14.02
CA ALA A 34 35.38 -37.95 13.35
C ALA A 34 33.93 -37.46 13.49
N ARG A 35 33.72 -36.16 13.77
CA ARG A 35 32.39 -35.56 13.92
C ARG A 35 32.25 -34.28 13.11
N LYS A 36 31.09 -34.07 12.49
CA LYS A 36 30.73 -32.84 11.78
C LYS A 36 29.29 -32.45 12.09
N GLN A 37 29.11 -31.26 12.63
CA GLN A 37 27.78 -30.68 12.83
C GLN A 37 27.24 -30.13 11.50
N ILE A 38 25.99 -30.45 11.21
CA ILE A 38 25.22 -30.00 10.04
C ILE A 38 23.99 -29.26 10.57
N ARG A 39 23.69 -28.07 10.07
CA ARG A 39 22.55 -27.27 10.57
C ARG A 39 21.43 -27.23 9.52
N LEU A 40 20.29 -27.83 9.85
CA LEU A 40 19.09 -27.81 9.01
C LEU A 40 18.30 -26.52 9.31
N ASN A 41 18.25 -25.61 8.34
CA ASN A 41 17.57 -24.33 8.47
C ASN A 41 16.18 -24.38 7.81
N LYS A 42 15.21 -23.68 8.38
CA LYS A 42 13.88 -23.51 7.78
C LYS A 42 13.95 -22.69 6.49
N GLU A 43 13.47 -23.27 5.39
CA GLU A 43 13.29 -22.54 4.13
C GLU A 43 12.18 -21.50 4.28
N LYS A 44 12.49 -20.23 3.99
CA LYS A 44 11.50 -19.14 3.97
C LYS A 44 10.75 -19.14 2.63
N ARG A 45 9.68 -19.93 2.53
CA ARG A 45 8.76 -19.80 1.39
C ARG A 45 7.88 -18.57 1.56
N VAL A 46 7.91 -17.67 0.57
CA VAL A 46 6.87 -16.66 0.40
C VAL A 46 5.61 -17.38 -0.09
N PRO A 47 4.45 -17.26 0.57
CA PRO A 47 3.21 -17.86 0.07
C PRO A 47 2.90 -17.35 -1.34
N VAL A 48 2.60 -18.25 -2.27
CA VAL A 48 2.24 -17.91 -3.66
C VAL A 48 1.09 -16.91 -3.71
N LEU A 49 0.17 -16.99 -2.73
CA LEU A 49 -0.93 -16.04 -2.55
C LEU A 49 -0.47 -14.58 -2.37
N LEU A 50 0.69 -14.32 -1.74
CA LEU A 50 1.22 -12.95 -1.63
C LEU A 50 1.73 -12.42 -2.97
N LEU A 51 2.34 -13.29 -3.79
CA LEU A 51 2.81 -12.92 -5.13
C LEU A 51 1.62 -12.62 -6.05
N VAL A 52 0.64 -13.53 -6.11
CA VAL A 52 -0.56 -13.38 -6.95
C VAL A 52 -1.44 -12.23 -6.45
N GLY A 53 -1.69 -12.16 -5.14
CA GLY A 53 -2.49 -11.11 -4.52
C GLY A 53 -1.88 -9.71 -4.70
N GLY A 54 -0.55 -9.59 -4.66
CA GLY A 54 0.15 -8.35 -4.96
C GLY A 54 -0.10 -7.85 -6.39
N VAL A 55 -0.05 -8.74 -7.39
CA VAL A 55 -0.35 -8.39 -8.80
C VAL A 55 -1.81 -7.98 -8.97
N VAL A 56 -2.75 -8.73 -8.39
CA VAL A 56 -4.19 -8.40 -8.48
C VAL A 56 -4.50 -7.06 -7.82
N ALA A 57 -3.97 -6.80 -6.62
CA ALA A 57 -4.15 -5.54 -5.93
C ALA A 57 -3.59 -4.35 -6.73
N LEU A 58 -2.40 -4.51 -7.32
CA LEU A 58 -1.77 -3.48 -8.17
C LEU A 58 -2.63 -3.14 -9.39
N LEU A 59 -3.18 -4.15 -10.07
CA LEU A 59 -4.07 -3.96 -11.23
C LEU A 59 -5.38 -3.26 -10.84
N LEU A 60 -6.00 -3.65 -9.72
CA LEU A 60 -7.22 -3.00 -9.24
C LEU A 60 -6.99 -1.52 -8.90
N VAL A 61 -5.88 -1.20 -8.23
CA VAL A 61 -5.50 0.20 -7.95
C VAL A 61 -5.26 0.96 -9.25
N ALA A 62 -4.57 0.38 -10.24
CA ALA A 62 -4.34 1.01 -11.53
C ALA A 62 -5.64 1.32 -12.29
N VAL A 63 -6.62 0.41 -12.27
CA VAL A 63 -7.95 0.63 -12.88
C VAL A 63 -8.71 1.76 -12.17
N ILE A 64 -8.71 1.79 -10.84
CA ILE A 64 -9.37 2.85 -10.05
C ILE A 64 -8.74 4.21 -10.36
N VAL A 65 -7.40 4.31 -10.37
CA VAL A 65 -6.68 5.54 -10.71
C VAL A 65 -6.98 5.99 -12.13
N ALA A 66 -6.97 5.06 -13.11
CA ALA A 66 -7.31 5.38 -14.50
C ALA A 66 -8.74 5.92 -14.63
N PHE A 67 -9.72 5.32 -13.94
CA PHE A 67 -11.11 5.77 -13.94
C PHE A 67 -11.24 7.19 -13.37
N LEU A 68 -10.61 7.49 -12.23
CA LEU A 68 -10.61 8.84 -11.62
C LEU A 68 -9.97 9.89 -12.54
N VAL A 69 -8.89 9.54 -13.24
CA VAL A 69 -8.27 10.43 -14.24
C VAL A 69 -9.20 10.67 -15.42
N LEU A 70 -9.88 9.65 -15.94
CA LEU A 70 -10.84 9.81 -17.05
C LEU A 70 -12.07 10.65 -16.65
N CYS A 71 -12.61 10.47 -15.45
CA CYS A 71 -13.72 11.28 -14.94
C CYS A 71 -13.35 12.76 -14.79
N THR A 72 -12.17 13.06 -14.22
CA THR A 72 -11.71 14.45 -14.03
C THR A 72 -11.40 15.14 -15.36
N LYS A 73 -10.89 14.40 -16.35
CA LYS A 73 -10.64 14.94 -17.71
C LYS A 73 -11.93 15.28 -18.46
N GLN A 74 -12.95 14.41 -18.41
CA GLN A 74 -14.22 14.68 -19.10
C GLN A 74 -14.95 15.89 -18.51
N HIS A 75 -15.05 16.01 -17.18
CA HIS A 75 -15.67 17.16 -16.52
C HIS A 75 -14.94 18.50 -16.81
N SER A 76 -13.66 18.44 -17.16
CA SER A 76 -12.89 19.63 -17.59
C SER A 76 -13.25 20.08 -19.01
N ALA A 77 -13.64 19.16 -19.90
CA ALA A 77 -13.98 19.44 -21.29
C ALA A 77 -15.43 19.93 -21.48
N THR A 78 -16.36 19.52 -20.61
CA THR A 78 -17.79 19.90 -20.75
C THR A 78 -18.08 21.37 -20.39
N LYS A 79 -17.12 22.11 -19.80
CA LYS A 79 -17.34 23.51 -19.38
C LYS A 79 -17.22 24.56 -20.49
N GLU A 80 -16.90 24.18 -21.73
CA GLU A 80 -16.65 25.14 -22.82
C GLU A 80 -17.79 25.27 -23.86
N SER A 81 -19.00 24.76 -23.57
CA SER A 81 -20.14 24.84 -24.51
C SER A 81 -21.46 25.23 -23.84
N SER A 82 -21.72 26.54 -23.71
CA SER A 82 -23.04 27.08 -23.37
C SER A 82 -23.27 28.54 -23.81
N VAL A 83 -23.22 28.82 -25.12
CA VAL A 83 -23.81 30.00 -25.79
C VAL A 83 -24.23 29.54 -27.20
N PRO A 84 -25.53 29.55 -27.57
CA PRO A 84 -26.25 30.74 -28.10
C PRO A 84 -27.72 30.83 -27.58
N GLU A 85 -28.63 31.74 -27.95
CA GLU A 85 -28.75 32.74 -29.03
C GLU A 85 -29.68 33.92 -28.59
N LYS A 86 -29.89 34.93 -29.45
CA LYS A 86 -30.56 36.22 -29.13
C LYS A 86 -31.26 36.77 -30.39
N PRO A 87 -32.58 37.09 -30.39
CA PRO A 87 -33.01 38.40 -29.87
C PRO A 87 -34.46 38.55 -29.32
N SER A 88 -34.70 39.62 -28.55
CA SER A 88 -35.96 40.42 -28.60
C SER A 88 -35.75 41.84 -28.04
N ALA A 89 -36.61 42.76 -28.50
CA ALA A 89 -36.47 44.22 -28.55
C ALA A 89 -36.13 45.02 -27.26
N LEU A 90 -35.49 46.18 -27.49
CA LEU A 90 -35.76 47.53 -26.94
C LEU A 90 -36.46 47.62 -25.55
N THR A 91 -36.01 48.39 -24.54
CA THR A 91 -35.68 49.84 -24.59
C THR A 91 -35.10 50.31 -23.23
N VAL A 92 -34.55 51.54 -23.17
CA VAL A 92 -34.26 52.38 -21.98
C VAL A 92 -32.91 52.16 -21.26
N VAL A 93 -32.00 53.06 -21.64
CA VAL A 93 -30.85 53.63 -20.93
C VAL A 93 -31.09 53.86 -19.42
N SER A 94 -30.14 53.49 -18.54
CA SER A 94 -29.38 54.47 -17.72
C SER A 94 -28.35 53.85 -16.76
N SER A 95 -27.14 54.45 -16.74
CA SER A 95 -26.21 54.64 -15.62
C SER A 95 -25.93 53.50 -14.60
N SER A 96 -24.67 53.03 -14.60
CA SER A 96 -23.95 52.65 -13.36
C SER A 96 -23.73 53.92 -12.49
N PRO A 97 -23.57 53.80 -11.16
CA PRO A 97 -22.21 53.59 -10.66
C PRO A 97 -22.06 52.58 -9.51
N VAL A 98 -20.85 52.04 -9.47
CA VAL A 98 -20.15 51.40 -8.34
C VAL A 98 -20.46 52.01 -6.97
N SER A 99 -20.46 51.20 -5.91
CA SER A 99 -20.15 51.64 -4.54
C SER A 99 -19.32 50.60 -3.80
N ASN A 100 -18.33 51.08 -3.04
CA ASN A 100 -17.25 50.29 -2.47
C ASN A 100 -17.46 49.95 -0.99
N MET A 101 -16.89 48.81 -0.60
CA MET A 101 -16.06 48.53 0.58
C MET A 101 -16.15 49.40 1.86
N TYR A 102 -16.10 48.68 3.00
CA TYR A 102 -15.97 49.10 4.42
C TYR A 102 -17.22 49.47 5.22
N LEU A 103 -17.52 48.66 6.23
CA LEU A 103 -17.42 49.12 7.63
C LEU A 103 -16.98 47.97 8.55
N ALA A 104 -16.41 48.30 9.70
CA ALA A 104 -15.74 47.37 10.60
C ALA A 104 -16.61 46.84 11.75
N GLN A 105 -16.23 45.65 12.21
CA GLN A 105 -16.23 45.13 13.59
C GLN A 105 -16.92 45.95 14.70
N SER A 106 -17.75 45.26 15.47
CA SER A 106 -18.12 45.64 16.84
C SER A 106 -18.07 44.42 17.76
N ASP A 107 -17.18 44.44 18.75
CA ASP A 107 -17.07 43.42 19.79
C ASP A 107 -18.08 43.65 20.93
N THR A 108 -18.62 42.58 21.52
CA THR A 108 -19.01 42.58 22.95
C THR A 108 -18.89 41.19 23.56
N LYS A 109 -18.58 41.13 24.86
CA LYS A 109 -18.00 40.00 25.60
C LYS A 109 -19.03 39.23 26.47
N LEU A 110 -18.54 38.20 27.18
CA LEU A 110 -19.11 37.47 28.32
C LEU A 110 -20.00 36.25 27.97
N SER A 111 -19.89 35.08 28.62
CA SER A 111 -19.17 34.71 29.86
C SER A 111 -18.46 33.35 29.79
N GLU A 112 -17.43 33.18 30.63
CA GLU A 112 -16.83 31.88 31.00
C GLU A 112 -17.72 31.12 32.01
N GLU A 113 -17.51 29.80 32.16
CA GLU A 113 -17.61 29.08 33.44
C GLU A 113 -16.76 27.79 33.42
N HIS A 114 -16.32 27.35 34.61
CA HIS A 114 -15.30 26.33 34.88
C HIS A 114 -15.69 25.41 36.08
N THR A 115 -15.25 24.15 36.22
CA THR A 115 -14.45 23.22 35.37
C THR A 115 -14.45 21.81 36.01
N SER A 116 -13.49 20.94 35.64
CA SER A 116 -12.92 19.83 36.43
C SER A 116 -13.53 18.42 36.38
N THR A 117 -12.67 17.49 35.93
CA THR A 117 -12.55 16.10 36.35
C THR A 117 -12.19 15.93 37.84
N PRO A 118 -12.51 14.77 38.44
CA PRO A 118 -11.63 14.03 39.35
C PRO A 118 -10.68 13.06 38.58
#